data_AF-A0A9D1GAE9-F1
#
_entry.id   AF-A0A9D1GAE9-F1
#
_cell.length_a   1.000
_cell.length_b   1.000
_cell.length_c   1.000
_cell.angle_alpha   90.00
_cell.angle_beta   90.00
_cell.angle_gamma   90.00
#
_symmetry.space_group_name_H-M   'P 1'
#
loop_
_entity.id
_entity.type
_entity.pdbx_description
1 polymer ?
#
loop_
_entity_poly.entity_id
_entity_poly.type
_entity_poly.pdbx_seq_one_letter_code
_entity_poly.pdbx_strand_id
1 'polypeptide(L)'
;MGLPVLFGWGKKGKQVGYIGIDKCPNCKNYVHLYLYEYASVFRLYFIPVLKWNKKLYLVCSKCDAAWELNGEIKDELIEESLTSLPMETTTLLWNKIGKVIDENLDILMKKYPEDFISPMVEMCIAKLCDEVSDIASIRKMSLKYLEMIFDEDKPR
;
A
#
# COMPACT_ATOMS: atom_id res chain seq x y z
N MET A 1 -12.74 -40.18 -24.53
CA MET A 1 -11.56 -39.33 -24.30
C MET A 1 -12.07 -37.91 -24.12
N GLY A 2 -12.30 -37.51 -22.87
CA GLY A 2 -12.81 -36.18 -22.56
C GLY A 2 -11.74 -35.14 -22.84
N LEU A 3 -12.11 -34.07 -23.55
CA LEU A 3 -11.30 -32.87 -23.63
C LEU A 3 -11.03 -32.36 -22.21
N PRO A 4 -9.78 -31.99 -21.87
CA PRO A 4 -9.53 -31.26 -20.65
C PRO A 4 -10.26 -29.90 -20.74
N VAL A 5 -11.27 -29.73 -19.90
CA VAL A 5 -11.88 -28.43 -19.64
C VAL A 5 -10.79 -27.57 -19.01
N LEU A 6 -10.29 -26.60 -19.78
CA LEU A 6 -9.40 -25.56 -19.30
C LEU A 6 -10.07 -24.84 -18.13
N PHE A 7 -9.65 -25.15 -16.91
CA PHE A 7 -9.98 -24.40 -15.70
C PHE A 7 -9.31 -23.02 -15.80
N GLY A 8 -10.03 -22.07 -16.40
CA GLY A 8 -9.61 -20.68 -16.57
C GLY A 8 -10.79 -19.74 -16.36
N TRP A 9 -11.52 -19.88 -15.25
CA TRP A 9 -12.55 -18.90 -14.85
C TRP A 9 -11.93 -17.61 -14.29
N GLY A 10 -11.31 -16.84 -15.19
CA GLY A 10 -12.05 -15.76 -15.87
C GLY A 10 -12.53 -14.54 -15.08
N LYS A 11 -12.12 -14.30 -13.84
CA LYS A 11 -12.16 -12.93 -13.29
C LYS A 11 -10.75 -12.46 -12.95
N LYS A 12 -9.97 -12.04 -13.97
CA LYS A 12 -8.81 -11.20 -13.67
C LYS A 12 -9.36 -9.85 -13.23
N GLY A 13 -9.28 -9.57 -11.93
CA GLY A 13 -9.58 -8.24 -11.40
C GLY A 13 -8.71 -7.22 -12.10
N LYS A 14 -9.25 -6.03 -12.33
CA LYS A 14 -8.50 -4.90 -12.88
C LYS A 14 -7.93 -4.12 -11.70
N GLN A 15 -6.62 -3.91 -11.66
CA GLN A 15 -6.05 -2.92 -10.74
C GLN A 15 -6.59 -1.52 -11.10
N VAL A 16 -7.22 -0.86 -10.14
CA VAL A 16 -7.84 0.46 -10.32
C VAL A 16 -7.21 1.52 -9.43
N GLY A 17 -6.39 1.14 -8.45
CA GLY A 17 -5.70 2.07 -7.58
C GLY A 17 -4.53 1.42 -6.85
N TYR A 18 -3.70 2.27 -6.25
CA TYR A 18 -2.60 1.91 -5.38
C TYR A 18 -2.77 2.70 -4.10
N ILE A 19 -2.58 2.08 -2.93
CA ILE A 19 -2.80 2.74 -1.63
C ILE A 19 -1.49 3.27 -1.04
N GLY A 20 -0.38 2.60 -1.34
CA GLY A 20 0.88 2.83 -0.66
C GLY A 20 1.36 1.59 0.07
N ILE A 21 2.32 1.80 0.96
CA ILE A 21 2.80 0.78 1.90
C ILE A 21 1.96 0.86 3.17
N ASP A 22 1.42 -0.28 3.59
CA ASP A 22 0.70 -0.42 4.85
C ASP A 22 0.76 -1.84 5.40
N LYS A 23 0.37 -2.02 6.66
CA LYS A 23 0.30 -3.31 7.33
C LYS A 23 -0.86 -4.14 6.77
N CYS A 24 -0.52 -5.28 6.19
CA CYS A 24 -1.49 -6.25 5.71
C CYS A 24 -2.27 -6.88 6.87
N PRO A 25 -3.62 -6.88 6.89
CA PRO A 25 -4.38 -7.46 8.00
C PRO A 25 -4.36 -9.00 8.06
N ASN A 26 -3.96 -9.69 6.98
CA ASN A 26 -3.80 -11.15 6.97
C ASN A 26 -2.39 -11.58 7.39
N CYS A 27 -1.36 -11.13 6.67
CA CYS A 27 0.01 -11.58 6.94
C CYS A 27 0.80 -10.66 7.87
N LYS A 28 0.22 -9.53 8.33
CA LYS A 28 0.84 -8.56 9.24
C LYS A 28 2.15 -7.91 8.76
N ASN A 29 2.50 -8.06 7.49
CA ASN A 29 3.67 -7.41 6.90
C ASN A 29 3.31 -6.02 6.39
N TYR A 30 4.24 -5.08 6.48
CA TYR A 30 4.16 -3.80 5.77
C TYR A 30 4.52 -4.01 4.30
N VAL A 31 3.56 -3.78 3.42
CA VAL A 31 3.64 -4.18 2.02
C VAL A 31 2.88 -3.17 1.14
N HIS A 32 3.15 -3.20 -0.15
CA HIS A 32 2.33 -2.49 -1.13
C HIS A 32 0.90 -3.06 -1.13
N LEU A 33 -0.08 -2.17 -1.03
CA LEU A 33 -1.50 -2.49 -1.13
C LEU A 33 -2.11 -1.88 -2.40
N TYR A 34 -2.98 -2.65 -3.05
CA TYR A 34 -3.63 -2.26 -4.30
C TYR A 34 -5.14 -2.38 -4.23
N LEU A 35 -5.83 -1.54 -4.99
CA LEU A 35 -7.27 -1.67 -5.22
C LEU A 35 -7.52 -2.40 -6.53
N TYR A 36 -8.34 -3.45 -6.47
CA TYR A 36 -8.77 -4.24 -7.62
C TYR A 36 -10.29 -4.21 -7.78
N GLU A 37 -10.77 -3.89 -8.98
CA GLU A 37 -12.18 -4.03 -9.35
C GLU A 37 -12.41 -5.39 -10.01
N TYR A 38 -13.36 -6.15 -9.47
CA TYR A 38 -13.88 -7.37 -10.07
C TYR A 38 -15.32 -7.12 -10.51
N ALA A 39 -15.62 -7.43 -11.76
CA ALA A 39 -16.97 -7.30 -12.32
C ALA A 39 -17.36 -8.60 -13.03
N SER A 40 -18.65 -8.94 -12.96
CA SER A 40 -19.23 -9.94 -13.86
C SER A 40 -19.36 -9.32 -15.25
N VAL A 41 -18.92 -10.05 -16.28
CA VAL A 41 -18.92 -9.57 -17.67
C VAL A 41 -19.63 -10.58 -18.57
N PHE A 42 -20.73 -10.17 -19.20
CA PHE A 42 -21.34 -10.92 -20.30
C PHE A 42 -20.60 -10.57 -21.59
N ARG A 43 -20.10 -11.59 -22.28
CA ARG A 43 -19.42 -11.44 -23.57
C ARG A 43 -20.26 -12.11 -24.65
N LEU A 44 -20.47 -11.41 -25.75
CA LEU A 44 -21.01 -11.98 -26.99
C LEU A 44 -19.81 -12.18 -27.92
N TYR A 45 -19.42 -13.42 -28.15
CA TYR A 45 -18.12 -13.78 -28.73
C TYR A 45 -16.97 -13.16 -27.91
N PHE A 46 -16.10 -12.36 -28.54
CA PHE A 46 -14.97 -11.68 -27.92
C PHE A 46 -15.31 -10.27 -27.41
N ILE A 47 -16.50 -9.75 -27.71
CA ILE A 47 -16.91 -8.38 -27.36
C ILE A 47 -17.61 -8.38 -25.98
N PRO A 48 -17.10 -7.66 -24.97
CA PRO A 48 -17.79 -7.50 -23.70
C PRO A 48 -19.01 -6.57 -23.87
N VAL A 49 -20.22 -7.09 -23.67
CA VAL A 49 -21.47 -6.35 -23.93
C VAL A 49 -22.06 -5.76 -22.64
N LEU A 50 -22.00 -6.48 -21.52
CA LEU A 50 -22.56 -6.01 -20.25
C LEU A 50 -21.60 -6.29 -19.09
N LYS A 51 -21.50 -5.33 -18.17
CA LYS A 51 -20.76 -5.46 -16.90
C LYS A 51 -21.68 -5.16 -15.72
N TRP A 52 -21.71 -6.01 -14.71
CA TRP A 52 -22.50 -5.80 -13.49
C TRP A 52 -21.81 -6.42 -12.27
N ASN A 53 -22.37 -6.22 -11.08
CA ASN A 53 -21.83 -6.70 -9.80
C ASN A 53 -20.36 -6.29 -9.61
N LYS A 54 -20.05 -5.00 -9.82
CA LYS A 54 -18.72 -4.46 -9.54
C LYS A 54 -18.46 -4.51 -8.04
N LYS A 55 -17.35 -5.13 -7.68
CA LYS A 55 -16.87 -5.25 -6.31
C LYS A 55 -15.43 -4.76 -6.26
N LEU A 56 -15.11 -3.95 -5.26
CA LEU A 56 -13.77 -3.44 -5.05
C LEU A 56 -13.09 -4.29 -3.97
N TYR A 57 -11.81 -4.59 -4.18
CA TYR A 57 -11.03 -5.38 -3.24
C TYR A 57 -9.72 -4.67 -2.93
N LEU A 58 -9.34 -4.65 -1.65
CA LEU A 58 -7.98 -4.35 -1.23
C LEU A 58 -7.16 -5.63 -1.37
N VAL A 59 -5.98 -5.57 -1.99
CA VAL A 59 -5.14 -6.75 -2.29
C VAL A 59 -3.73 -6.54 -1.76
N CYS A 60 -3.23 -7.56 -1.05
CA CYS A 60 -1.87 -7.61 -0.52
C CYS A 60 -0.86 -8.08 -1.58
N SER A 61 0.23 -7.33 -1.78
CA SER A 61 1.31 -7.70 -2.70
C SER A 61 2.16 -8.90 -2.28
N LYS A 62 2.10 -9.32 -1.00
CA LYS A 62 2.95 -10.40 -0.45
C LYS A 62 2.23 -11.74 -0.36
N CYS A 63 0.99 -11.75 0.15
CA CYS A 63 0.25 -12.99 0.41
C CYS A 63 -1.00 -13.16 -0.46
N ASP A 64 -1.23 -12.25 -1.41
CA ASP A 64 -2.36 -12.25 -2.36
C ASP A 64 -3.76 -12.26 -1.72
N ALA A 65 -3.84 -12.08 -0.40
CA ALA A 65 -5.11 -11.95 0.30
C ALA A 65 -5.86 -10.72 -0.22
N ALA A 66 -7.17 -10.89 -0.41
CA ALA A 66 -8.06 -9.88 -0.93
C ALA A 66 -9.27 -9.68 0.00
N TRP A 67 -9.60 -8.42 0.31
CA TRP A 67 -10.74 -8.05 1.14
C TRP A 67 -11.75 -7.24 0.35
N GLU A 68 -12.99 -7.69 0.31
CA GLU A 68 -14.07 -6.95 -0.34
C GLU A 68 -14.37 -5.66 0.45
N LEU A 69 -14.29 -4.53 -0.23
CA LEU A 69 -14.52 -3.21 0.33
C LEU A 69 -15.98 -2.79 0.17
N ASN A 70 -16.61 -2.41 1.27
CA ASN A 70 -18.01 -1.98 1.35
C ASN A 70 -18.13 -0.73 2.25
N GLY A 71 -19.15 0.09 2.02
CA GLY A 71 -19.46 1.25 2.87
C GLY A 71 -18.37 2.33 2.84
N GLU A 72 -18.24 3.07 3.94
CA GLU A 72 -17.38 4.26 4.08
C GLU A 72 -15.89 3.97 3.83
N ILE A 73 -15.39 2.82 4.33
CA ILE A 73 -13.99 2.40 4.16
C ILE A 73 -13.60 2.32 2.67
N LYS A 74 -14.56 1.95 1.81
CA LYS A 74 -14.34 1.87 0.37
C LYS A 74 -14.04 3.26 -0.20
N ASP A 75 -14.79 4.27 0.20
CA ASP A 75 -14.67 5.62 -0.35
C ASP A 75 -13.37 6.27 0.15
N GLU A 76 -13.03 6.08 1.43
CA GLU A 76 -11.76 6.51 2.02
C GLU A 76 -10.54 5.93 1.27
N LEU A 77 -10.53 4.62 1.01
CA LEU A 77 -9.43 3.98 0.28
C LEU A 77 -9.36 4.41 -1.19
N ILE A 78 -10.49 4.74 -1.82
CA ILE A 78 -10.50 5.31 -3.17
C ILE A 78 -9.83 6.69 -3.13
N GLU A 79 -10.20 7.56 -2.20
CA GLU A 79 -9.58 8.89 -2.03
C GLU A 79 -8.08 8.79 -1.71
N GLU A 80 -7.70 7.86 -0.83
CA GLU A 80 -6.29 7.56 -0.54
C GLU A 80 -5.56 7.12 -1.81
N SER A 81 -6.19 6.30 -2.66
CA SER A 81 -5.56 5.87 -3.90
C SER A 81 -5.31 6.98 -4.91
N LEU A 82 -6.19 7.99 -4.93
CA LEU A 82 -6.08 9.17 -5.80
C LEU A 82 -4.99 10.13 -5.34
N THR A 83 -4.68 10.14 -4.04
CA THR A 83 -3.68 11.01 -3.42
C THR A 83 -2.34 10.32 -3.19
N SER A 84 -2.28 8.99 -3.35
CA SER A 84 -1.06 8.21 -3.21
C SER A 84 0.00 8.57 -4.26
N LEU A 85 1.27 8.53 -3.85
CA LEU A 85 2.39 8.60 -4.78
C LEU A 85 2.40 7.35 -5.69
N PRO A 86 2.95 7.44 -6.91
CA PRO A 86 3.23 6.27 -7.72
C PRO A 86 4.05 5.21 -6.98
N MET A 87 3.88 3.95 -7.34
CA MET A 87 4.52 2.82 -6.66
C MET A 87 6.04 2.93 -6.67
N GLU A 88 6.64 3.31 -7.80
CA GLU A 88 8.09 3.47 -7.95
C GLU A 88 8.62 4.56 -7.01
N THR A 89 7.94 5.71 -6.97
CA THR A 89 8.28 6.83 -6.07
C THR A 89 8.12 6.44 -4.61
N THR A 90 7.04 5.72 -4.27
CA THR A 90 6.79 5.22 -2.91
C THR A 90 7.89 4.25 -2.48
N THR A 91 8.27 3.31 -3.34
CA THR A 91 9.33 2.34 -3.05
C THR A 91 10.67 3.04 -2.82
N LEU A 92 11.01 3.99 -3.70
CA LEU A 92 12.23 4.79 -3.56
C LEU A 92 12.23 5.60 -2.25
N LEU A 93 11.11 6.27 -1.95
CA LEU A 93 10.97 7.07 -0.75
C LEU A 93 11.07 6.21 0.52
N TRP A 94 10.43 5.03 0.54
CA TRP A 94 10.51 4.08 1.65
C TRP A 94 11.95 3.66 1.95
N ASN A 95 12.72 3.33 0.92
CA ASN A 95 14.12 2.94 1.07
C ASN A 95 14.99 4.09 1.59
N LYS A 96 14.75 5.32 1.12
CA LYS A 96 15.47 6.51 1.58
C LYS A 96 15.13 6.86 3.03
N ILE A 97 13.86 6.80 3.38
CA ILE A 97 13.38 6.99 4.76
C ILE A 97 14.05 5.98 5.67
N GLY A 98 14.05 4.69 5.30
CA GLY A 98 14.71 3.64 6.06
C GLY A 98 16.18 3.96 6.30
N LYS A 99 16.92 4.33 5.24
CA LYS A 99 18.32 4.75 5.38
C LYS A 99 18.50 5.91 6.36
N VAL A 100 17.69 6.97 6.25
CA VAL A 100 17.78 8.14 7.14
C VAL A 100 17.49 7.75 8.59
N ILE A 101 16.47 6.93 8.82
CA ILE A 101 16.09 6.48 10.15
C ILE A 101 17.18 5.59 10.74
N ASP A 102 17.62 4.56 10.03
CA ASP A 102 18.60 3.58 10.51
C ASP A 102 19.93 4.24 10.90
N GLU A 103 20.37 5.25 10.13
CA GLU A 103 21.62 5.99 10.42
C GLU A 103 21.52 6.89 11.67
N ASN A 104 20.32 7.24 12.12
CA ASN A 104 20.12 8.28 13.13
C ASN A 104 19.27 7.83 14.34
N LEU A 105 18.71 6.62 14.31
CA LEU A 105 17.79 6.10 15.33
C LEU A 105 18.41 6.13 16.73
N ASP A 106 19.57 5.49 16.90
CA ASP A 106 20.26 5.41 18.19
C ASP A 106 20.63 6.78 18.75
N ILE A 107 21.04 7.69 17.87
CA ILE A 107 21.45 9.06 18.25
C ILE A 107 20.23 9.83 18.75
N LEU A 108 19.12 9.75 18.02
CA LEU A 108 17.89 10.48 18.36
C LEU A 108 17.22 9.90 19.59
N MET A 109 17.18 8.58 19.76
CA MET A 109 16.65 7.95 20.97
C MET A 109 17.44 8.35 22.23
N LYS A 110 18.78 8.46 22.14
CA LYS A 110 19.61 8.93 23.26
C LYS A 110 19.41 10.42 23.55
N LYS A 111 19.26 11.23 22.51
CA LYS A 111 19.15 12.69 22.63
C LYS A 111 17.75 13.15 23.07
N TYR A 112 16.72 12.44 22.64
CA TYR A 112 15.30 12.75 22.88
C TYR A 112 14.58 11.51 23.42
N PRO A 113 14.85 11.11 24.67
CA PRO A 113 14.29 9.87 25.23
C PRO A 113 12.77 9.89 25.41
N GLU A 114 12.16 11.09 25.55
CA GLU A 114 10.71 11.23 25.70
C GLU A 114 9.97 11.29 24.36
N ASP A 115 10.58 11.87 23.31
CA ASP A 115 10.00 11.95 21.97
C ASP A 115 11.10 12.10 20.91
N PHE A 116 11.54 10.99 20.34
CA PHE A 116 12.45 10.97 19.19
C PHE A 116 11.73 10.92 17.85
N ILE A 117 10.41 10.67 17.83
CA ILE A 117 9.63 10.46 16.60
C ILE A 117 9.52 11.79 15.84
N SER A 118 9.10 12.85 16.53
CA SER A 118 8.97 14.19 15.95
C SER A 118 10.27 14.69 15.30
N PRO A 119 11.43 14.71 15.99
CA PRO A 119 12.68 15.16 15.35
C PRO A 119 13.16 14.23 14.22
N MET A 120 12.82 12.94 14.27
CA MET A 120 13.16 12.01 13.20
C MET A 120 12.36 12.27 11.92
N VAL A 121 11.07 12.55 12.06
CA VAL A 121 10.19 12.89 10.95
C VAL A 121 10.62 14.21 10.30
N GLU A 122 10.89 15.24 11.11
CA GLU A 122 11.36 16.53 10.59
C GLU A 122 12.72 16.43 9.91
N MET A 123 13.61 15.56 10.40
CA MET A 123 14.87 15.26 9.72
C MET A 123 14.65 14.54 8.38
N CYS A 124 13.70 13.61 8.29
CA CYS A 124 13.35 12.97 7.01
C CYS A 124 12.81 14.01 6.02
N ILE A 125 11.94 14.92 6.45
CA ILE A 125 11.43 16.01 5.62
C ILE A 125 12.58 16.88 5.13
N ALA A 126 13.45 17.36 6.02
CA ALA A 126 14.57 18.23 5.68
C ALA A 126 15.58 17.58 4.72
N LYS A 127 15.78 16.26 4.79
CA LYS A 127 16.72 15.55 3.90
C LYS A 127 16.11 15.14 2.55
N LEU A 128 14.78 15.01 2.46
CA LEU A 128 14.12 14.40 1.31
C LEU A 128 13.22 15.37 0.53
N CYS A 129 12.93 16.56 1.06
CA CYS A 129 12.04 17.54 0.42
C CYS A 129 12.54 18.05 -0.94
N ASP A 130 13.86 18.06 -1.16
CA ASP A 130 14.44 18.46 -2.45
C ASP A 130 14.17 17.42 -3.56
N GLU A 131 13.98 16.15 -3.20
CA GLU A 131 13.76 15.05 -4.14
C GLU A 131 12.29 14.69 -4.29
N VAL A 132 11.50 14.84 -3.23
CA VAL A 132 10.06 14.63 -3.21
C VAL A 132 9.41 15.86 -2.59
N SER A 133 8.80 16.70 -3.44
CA SER A 133 8.18 17.96 -2.99
C SER A 133 6.93 17.76 -2.13
N ASP A 134 6.35 16.56 -2.16
CA ASP A 134 5.20 16.20 -1.32
C ASP A 134 5.62 15.89 0.11
N ILE A 135 5.69 16.95 0.91
CA ILE A 135 6.03 16.90 2.34
C ILE A 135 5.02 16.04 3.13
N ALA A 136 3.74 16.06 2.75
CA ALA A 136 2.72 15.27 3.44
C ALA A 136 2.98 13.78 3.28
N SER A 137 3.36 13.35 2.07
CA SER A 137 3.77 11.97 1.81
C SER A 137 5.06 11.59 2.55
N ILE A 138 6.08 12.46 2.58
CA ILE A 138 7.30 12.20 3.36
C ILE A 138 6.96 11.99 4.84
N ARG A 139 6.17 12.89 5.42
CA ARG A 139 5.74 12.80 6.83
C ARG A 139 4.97 11.51 7.10
N LYS A 140 3.93 11.23 6.32
CA LYS A 140 3.09 10.02 6.45
C LYS A 140 3.93 8.75 6.36
N MET A 141 4.83 8.66 5.38
CA MET A 141 5.67 7.48 5.19
C MET A 141 6.73 7.33 6.28
N SER A 142 7.28 8.43 6.79
CA SER A 142 8.26 8.39 7.89
C SER A 142 7.63 7.84 9.15
N LEU A 143 6.40 8.27 9.47
CA LEU A 143 5.62 7.73 10.58
C LEU A 143 5.33 6.24 10.39
N LYS A 144 4.83 5.83 9.22
CA LYS A 144 4.57 4.41 8.92
C LYS A 144 5.83 3.55 9.01
N TYR A 145 6.98 4.05 8.58
CA TYR A 145 8.25 3.32 8.69
C TYR A 145 8.63 3.12 10.16
N LEU A 146 8.50 4.16 10.99
CA LEU A 146 8.75 4.06 12.42
C LEU A 146 7.79 3.09 13.10
N GLU A 147 6.51 3.16 12.78
CA GLU A 147 5.52 2.18 13.22
C GLU A 147 5.97 0.75 12.86
N MET A 148 6.44 0.50 11.63
CA MET A 148 6.96 -0.81 11.25
C MET A 148 8.18 -1.25 12.07
N ILE A 149 9.12 -0.35 12.36
CA ILE A 149 10.31 -0.69 13.16
C ILE A 149 9.87 -1.18 14.54
N PHE A 150 8.97 -0.44 15.16
CA PHE A 150 8.53 -0.67 16.55
C PHE A 150 7.30 -1.58 16.67
N ASP A 151 6.77 -2.08 15.56
CA ASP A 151 5.66 -3.04 15.55
C ASP A 151 6.11 -4.39 16.12
N GLU A 152 5.69 -4.69 17.36
CA GLU A 152 5.95 -5.96 18.04
C GLU A 152 5.20 -7.14 17.41
N ASP A 153 4.11 -6.87 16.68
CA ASP A 153 3.26 -7.88 16.04
C ASP A 153 3.73 -8.26 14.63
N LYS A 154 4.83 -7.70 14.15
CA LYS A 154 5.33 -8.00 12.80
C LYS A 154 5.83 -9.45 12.73
N PRO A 155 5.53 -10.19 11.64
CA PRO A 155 5.97 -11.57 11.49
C PRO A 155 7.50 -11.63 11.40
N ARG A 156 8.08 -12.62 12.10
CA ARG A 156 9.53 -12.90 12.11
C ARG A 156 10.01 -13.46 10.79
#